data_AF-A0A1Q3SD27-F1
#
_entry.id   AF-A0A1Q3SD27-F1
#
_cell.length_a   1.000
_cell.length_b   1.000
_cell.length_c   1.000
_cell.angle_alpha   90.00
_cell.angle_beta   90.00
_cell.angle_gamma   90.00
#
_symmetry.space_group_name_H-M   'P 1'
#
loop_
_entity.id
_entity.type
_entity.pdbx_description
1 polymer ?
#
loop_
_entity_poly.entity_id
_entity_poly.type
_entity_poly.pdbx_seq_one_letter_code
_entity_poly.pdbx_strand_id
1 'polypeptide(L)'
;MLRQKKEGLKKYTKITIGKADDVLDSNGIDILSFKEAQIKAHEHIDALLNQSHKTTVEYASIHYMNWFKENRKSVRETQNTIDAHILPYFGQKLISELTTKEIKSWHQKLAASAARKRSSRFSAQQYSNQPDTDSQKRSRRATANRILTVLKAILNKAFQDEMINDDLPWRRVKPF
;
A
#
# COMPACT_ATOMS: atom_id res chain seq x y z
N MET A 1 -2.60 32.19 1.03
CA MET A 1 -1.28 31.52 1.26
C MET A 1 -1.51 30.18 1.95
N LEU A 2 -1.08 29.07 1.35
CA LEU A 2 -1.13 27.74 1.96
C LEU A 2 0.24 27.35 2.55
N ARG A 3 0.23 26.64 3.69
CA ARG A 3 1.43 26.14 4.36
C ARG A 3 1.40 24.62 4.42
N GLN A 4 2.40 23.96 3.82
CA GLN A 4 2.71 22.55 4.07
C GLN A 4 3.95 22.45 4.95
N LYS A 5 3.95 21.47 5.87
CA LYS A 5 5.06 21.21 6.79
C LYS A 5 5.81 19.96 6.32
N LYS A 6 7.10 20.08 6.02
CA LYS A 6 8.03 18.95 5.87
C LYS A 6 8.82 18.78 7.17
N GLU A 7 8.87 17.57 7.72
CA GLU A 7 9.74 17.25 8.85
C GLU A 7 11.17 16.98 8.35
N GLY A 8 12.15 17.64 8.96
CA GLY A 8 13.58 17.37 8.74
C GLY A 8 14.47 18.61 8.69
N LEU A 9 14.06 19.67 8.01
CA LEU A 9 14.73 20.98 8.01
C LEU A 9 13.68 22.05 7.68
N LYS A 10 13.58 23.11 8.49
CA LYS A 10 12.58 24.19 8.36
C LYS A 10 12.74 24.99 7.06
N LYS A 11 12.42 24.41 5.90
CA LYS A 11 12.21 25.11 4.63
C LYS A 11 10.75 24.89 4.21
N TYR A 12 9.91 25.88 4.49
CA TYR A 12 8.57 25.94 3.91
C TYR A 12 8.71 26.28 2.43
N THR A 13 8.17 25.43 1.55
CA THR A 13 8.02 25.77 0.13
C THR A 13 6.78 26.64 0.00
N LYS A 14 6.95 27.87 -0.51
CA LYS A 14 5.85 28.79 -0.79
C LYS A 14 5.48 28.65 -2.26
N ILE A 15 4.21 28.37 -2.53
CA ILE A 15 3.66 28.35 -3.88
C ILE A 15 2.64 29.48 -3.96
N THR A 16 2.83 30.37 -4.92
CA THR A 16 1.92 31.49 -5.16
C THR A 16 0.79 31.01 -6.07
N ILE A 17 -0.43 31.03 -5.55
CA ILE A 17 -1.65 30.55 -6.24
C ILE A 17 -2.41 31.66 -6.97
N GLY A 18 -2.08 32.94 -6.73
CA GLY A 18 -2.72 34.11 -7.35
C GLY A 18 -2.45 35.39 -6.54
N LYS A 19 -2.80 36.55 -7.11
CA LYS A 19 -2.82 37.86 -6.43
C LYS A 19 -4.20 38.10 -5.77
N ALA A 20 -4.23 38.91 -4.72
CA ALA A 20 -5.45 39.23 -3.98
C ALA A 20 -6.36 40.20 -4.76
N ASP A 21 -7.67 40.03 -4.61
CA ASP A 21 -8.80 40.78 -5.21
C ASP A 21 -8.97 42.20 -4.63
N ASP A 22 -8.13 42.60 -3.67
CA ASP A 22 -8.29 43.86 -2.92
C ASP A 22 -8.10 45.14 -3.78
N VAL A 23 -7.66 45.01 -5.05
CA VAL A 23 -7.30 46.13 -5.94
C VAL A 23 -8.01 46.06 -7.32
N LEU A 24 -8.48 44.88 -7.73
CA LEU A 24 -9.02 44.60 -9.07
C LEU A 24 -10.01 43.45 -8.94
N ASP A 25 -11.17 43.54 -9.59
CA ASP A 25 -12.19 42.49 -9.58
C ASP A 25 -11.61 41.13 -10.02
N SER A 26 -11.99 40.06 -9.31
CA SER A 26 -11.59 38.69 -9.61
C SER A 26 -11.81 38.31 -11.07
N ASN A 27 -10.78 37.69 -11.66
CA ASN A 27 -10.84 37.14 -13.01
C ASN A 27 -10.81 35.60 -13.04
N GLY A 28 -10.78 34.95 -11.87
CA GLY A 28 -10.75 33.49 -11.74
C GLY A 28 -9.44 32.82 -12.20
N ILE A 29 -8.48 33.57 -12.74
CA ILE A 29 -7.22 33.05 -13.32
C ILE A 29 -6.04 33.47 -12.44
N ASP A 30 -5.78 34.77 -12.33
CA ASP A 30 -4.59 35.36 -11.68
C ASP A 30 -4.93 36.24 -10.48
N ILE A 31 -6.17 36.74 -10.43
CA ILE A 31 -6.75 37.57 -9.37
C ILE A 31 -7.94 36.77 -8.87
N LEU A 32 -7.85 36.30 -7.62
CA LEU A 32 -8.79 35.34 -7.07
C LEU A 32 -9.51 35.96 -5.88
N SER A 33 -10.84 35.83 -5.87
CA SER A 33 -11.61 36.05 -4.66
C SER A 33 -11.19 35.06 -3.58
N PHE A 34 -11.47 35.38 -2.31
CA PHE A 34 -11.15 34.49 -1.19
C PHE A 34 -11.66 33.05 -1.40
N LYS A 35 -12.87 32.91 -1.96
CA LYS A 35 -13.51 31.61 -2.21
C LYS A 35 -12.79 30.82 -3.32
N GLU A 36 -12.39 31.48 -4.40
CA GLU A 36 -11.67 30.84 -5.51
C GLU A 36 -10.23 30.48 -5.12
N ALA A 37 -9.57 31.32 -4.33
CA ALA A 37 -8.27 31.01 -3.76
C ALA A 37 -8.33 29.78 -2.85
N GLN A 38 -9.43 29.60 -2.10
CA GLN A 38 -9.64 28.42 -1.26
C GLN A 38 -9.93 27.15 -2.08
N ILE A 39 -10.68 27.26 -3.19
CA ILE A 39 -10.94 26.13 -4.09
C ILE A 39 -9.65 25.68 -4.78
N LYS A 40 -8.91 26.59 -5.41
CA LYS A 40 -7.62 26.29 -6.07
C LYS A 40 -6.58 25.74 -5.08
N ALA A 41 -6.62 26.21 -3.84
CA ALA A 41 -5.81 25.69 -2.75
C ALA A 41 -6.09 24.19 -2.48
N HIS A 42 -7.35 23.80 -2.38
CA HIS A 42 -7.73 22.40 -2.22
C HIS A 42 -7.40 21.57 -3.45
N GLU A 43 -7.70 22.05 -4.66
CA GLU A 43 -7.38 21.35 -5.91
C GLU A 43 -5.89 21.09 -6.06
N HIS A 44 -5.04 22.04 -5.67
CA HIS A 44 -3.59 21.88 -5.73
C HIS A 44 -3.08 20.86 -4.71
N ILE A 45 -3.65 20.85 -3.49
CA ILE A 45 -3.35 19.82 -2.50
C ILE A 45 -3.81 18.45 -3.01
N ASP A 46 -5.01 18.35 -3.57
CA ASP A 46 -5.54 17.11 -4.13
C ASP A 46 -4.70 16.62 -5.31
N ALA A 47 -4.22 17.51 -6.19
CA ALA A 47 -3.33 17.17 -7.29
C ALA A 47 -1.96 16.66 -6.82
N LEU A 48 -1.38 17.30 -5.79
CA LEU A 48 -0.12 16.88 -5.17
C LEU A 48 -0.26 15.51 -4.48
N LEU A 49 -1.37 15.31 -3.77
CA LEU A 49 -1.72 14.01 -3.19
C LEU A 49 -1.87 12.98 -4.32
N ASN A 50 -2.69 13.25 -5.33
CA ASN A 50 -2.96 12.34 -6.45
C ASN A 50 -1.72 11.97 -7.29
N GLN A 51 -0.70 12.83 -7.38
CA GLN A 51 0.59 12.49 -8.01
C GLN A 51 1.42 11.49 -7.19
N SER A 52 1.33 11.52 -5.85
CA SER A 52 2.08 10.60 -4.97
C SER A 52 1.32 9.31 -4.63
N HIS A 53 0.05 9.16 -5.04
CA HIS A 53 -0.84 8.10 -4.52
C HIS A 53 -1.19 6.96 -5.48
N LYS A 54 -0.58 6.90 -6.66
CA LYS A 54 -0.81 5.79 -7.61
C LYS A 54 0.15 4.61 -7.41
N THR A 55 0.38 4.24 -6.15
CA THR A 55 1.23 3.10 -5.81
C THR A 55 0.36 1.84 -5.70
N THR A 56 0.51 0.92 -6.66
CA THR A 56 -0.11 -0.41 -6.58
C THR A 56 0.68 -1.34 -5.67
N VAL A 57 0.04 -2.39 -5.16
CA VAL A 57 0.74 -3.42 -4.37
C VAL A 57 1.79 -4.14 -5.21
N GLU A 58 1.56 -4.35 -6.49
CA GLU A 58 2.56 -4.91 -7.41
C GLU A 58 3.80 -4.02 -7.49
N TYR A 59 3.63 -2.72 -7.71
CA TYR A 59 4.75 -1.78 -7.78
C TYR A 59 5.53 -1.72 -6.45
N ALA A 60 4.82 -1.67 -5.32
CA ALA A 60 5.46 -1.76 -4.00
C ALA A 60 6.18 -3.09 -3.76
N SER A 61 5.65 -4.19 -4.30
CA SER A 61 6.30 -5.51 -4.19
C SER A 61 7.60 -5.55 -4.97
N ILE A 62 7.63 -4.98 -6.18
CA ILE A 62 8.85 -4.84 -6.98
C ILE A 62 9.88 -3.98 -6.24
N HIS A 63 9.45 -2.81 -5.72
CA HIS A 63 10.30 -1.91 -4.95
C HIS A 63 10.89 -2.60 -3.71
N TYR A 64 10.05 -3.28 -2.93
CA TYR A 64 10.48 -4.06 -1.78
C TYR A 64 11.50 -5.14 -2.17
N MET A 65 11.26 -5.86 -3.27
CA MET A 65 12.15 -6.94 -3.72
C MET A 65 13.48 -6.43 -4.27
N ASN A 66 13.53 -5.25 -4.88
CA ASN A 66 14.78 -4.60 -5.28
C ASN A 66 15.65 -4.33 -4.05
N TRP A 67 15.07 -3.72 -3.01
CA TRP A 67 15.77 -3.54 -1.73
C TRP A 67 16.12 -4.88 -1.07
N PHE A 68 15.21 -5.86 -1.09
CA PHE A 68 15.39 -7.15 -0.41
C PHE A 68 16.58 -7.95 -0.96
N LYS A 69 16.81 -7.91 -2.28
CA LYS A 69 17.92 -8.59 -2.95
C LYS A 69 19.28 -8.15 -2.43
N GLU A 70 19.44 -6.88 -2.12
CA GLU A 70 20.70 -6.30 -1.63
C GLU A 70 20.87 -6.50 -0.12
N ASN A 71 19.76 -6.65 0.61
CA ASN A 71 19.77 -6.56 2.08
C ASN A 71 19.51 -7.90 2.78
N ARG A 72 19.03 -8.94 2.08
CA ARG A 72 18.55 -10.20 2.67
C ARG A 72 18.87 -11.42 1.80
N LYS A 73 18.87 -12.61 2.39
CA LYS A 73 19.32 -13.86 1.74
C LYS A 73 18.19 -14.70 1.11
N SER A 74 16.97 -14.64 1.65
CA SER A 74 15.85 -15.52 1.24
C SER A 74 15.01 -14.97 0.10
N VAL A 75 15.66 -14.47 -0.95
CA VAL A 75 15.02 -13.72 -2.05
C VAL A 75 13.97 -14.59 -2.75
N ARG A 76 14.34 -15.81 -3.10
CA ARG A 76 13.48 -16.73 -3.86
C ARG A 76 12.24 -17.13 -3.09
N GLU A 77 12.40 -17.47 -1.80
CA GLU A 77 11.30 -17.88 -0.94
C GLU A 77 10.30 -16.72 -0.74
N THR A 78 10.80 -15.50 -0.53
CA THR A 78 9.97 -14.29 -0.44
C THR A 78 9.25 -14.00 -1.76
N GLN A 79 9.95 -14.02 -2.89
CA GLN A 79 9.37 -13.79 -4.21
C GLN A 79 8.26 -14.81 -4.51
N ASN A 80 8.53 -16.10 -4.29
CA ASN A 80 7.53 -17.15 -4.45
C ASN A 80 6.30 -16.91 -3.58
N THR A 81 6.47 -16.41 -2.35
CA THR A 81 5.34 -16.09 -1.47
C THR A 81 4.50 -14.93 -2.01
N ILE A 82 5.16 -13.89 -2.53
CA ILE A 82 4.53 -12.72 -3.15
C ILE A 82 3.69 -13.14 -4.36
N ASP A 83 4.32 -13.83 -5.31
CA ASP A 83 3.69 -14.24 -6.57
C ASP A 83 2.55 -15.24 -6.34
N ALA A 84 2.72 -16.13 -5.37
CA ALA A 84 1.77 -17.17 -5.04
C ALA A 84 0.50 -16.68 -4.35
N HIS A 85 0.65 -15.75 -3.42
CA HIS A 85 -0.37 -15.50 -2.40
C HIS A 85 -0.81 -14.04 -2.30
N ILE A 86 0.04 -13.10 -2.70
CA ILE A 86 -0.22 -11.66 -2.55
C ILE A 86 -0.69 -11.07 -3.87
N LEU A 87 0.11 -11.18 -4.93
CA LEU A 87 -0.19 -10.56 -6.22
C LEU A 87 -1.52 -11.03 -6.85
N PRO A 88 -1.94 -12.31 -6.76
CA PRO A 88 -3.21 -12.75 -7.33
C PRO A 88 -4.44 -12.05 -6.74
N TYR A 89 -4.32 -11.48 -5.53
CA TYR A 89 -5.44 -10.83 -4.84
C TYR A 89 -5.30 -9.31 -4.81
N PHE A 90 -4.09 -8.80 -4.63
CA PHE A 90 -3.86 -7.39 -4.36
C PHE A 90 -3.01 -6.69 -5.42
N GLY A 91 -2.39 -7.40 -6.37
CA GLY A 91 -1.34 -6.84 -7.26
C GLY A 91 -1.76 -5.55 -7.96
N GLN A 92 -2.93 -5.56 -8.61
CA GLN A 92 -3.45 -4.40 -9.35
C GLN A 92 -4.10 -3.35 -8.44
N LYS A 93 -4.31 -3.65 -7.16
CA LYS A 93 -5.02 -2.75 -6.24
C LYS A 93 -4.09 -1.64 -5.79
N LEU A 94 -4.63 -0.42 -5.71
CA LEU A 94 -3.93 0.71 -5.10
C LEU A 94 -3.80 0.48 -3.60
N ILE A 95 -2.64 0.82 -3.03
CA ILE A 95 -2.40 0.66 -1.59
C ILE A 95 -3.35 1.55 -0.78
N SER A 96 -3.66 2.75 -1.29
CA SER A 96 -4.61 3.68 -0.68
C SER A 96 -6.05 3.13 -0.56
N GLU A 97 -6.42 2.17 -1.41
CA GLU A 97 -7.75 1.56 -1.43
C GLU A 97 -7.82 0.29 -0.56
N LEU A 98 -6.70 -0.16 0.01
CA LEU A 98 -6.68 -1.35 0.85
C LEU A 98 -7.40 -1.08 2.17
N THR A 99 -8.34 -1.94 2.52
CA THR A 99 -9.06 -1.85 3.79
C THR A 99 -8.60 -2.95 4.77
N THR A 100 -8.69 -2.66 6.07
CA THR A 100 -8.43 -3.67 7.12
C THR A 100 -9.31 -4.90 6.95
N LYS A 101 -10.58 -4.71 6.56
CA LYS A 101 -11.56 -5.80 6.37
C LYS A 101 -11.12 -6.75 5.27
N GLU A 102 -10.65 -6.23 4.13
CA GLU A 102 -10.17 -7.04 3.02
C GLU A 102 -8.94 -7.86 3.39
N ILE A 103 -7.94 -7.23 4.00
CA ILE A 103 -6.71 -7.92 4.42
C ILE A 103 -7.06 -9.00 5.46
N LYS A 104 -7.95 -8.71 6.42
CA LYS A 104 -8.40 -9.69 7.42
C LYS A 104 -9.15 -10.85 6.78
N SER A 105 -10.06 -10.58 5.85
CA SER A 105 -10.82 -11.62 5.14
C SER A 105 -9.90 -12.51 4.31
N TRP A 106 -8.97 -11.93 3.56
CA TRP A 106 -7.95 -12.66 2.82
C TRP A 106 -7.07 -13.52 3.75
N HIS A 107 -6.61 -12.97 4.88
CA HIS A 107 -5.82 -13.70 5.86
C HIS A 107 -6.59 -14.90 6.47
N GLN A 108 -7.88 -14.72 6.74
CA GLN A 108 -8.77 -15.80 7.17
C GLN A 108 -8.95 -16.88 6.11
N LYS A 109 -9.16 -16.49 4.85
CA LYS A 109 -9.24 -17.43 3.72
C LYS A 109 -7.95 -18.23 3.54
N LEU A 110 -6.77 -17.62 3.74
CA LEU A 110 -5.49 -18.32 3.69
C LEU A 110 -5.35 -19.39 4.78
N ALA A 111 -5.81 -19.13 5.99
CA ALA A 111 -5.75 -20.09 7.09
C ALA A 111 -6.78 -21.23 6.92
N ALA A 112 -7.91 -20.95 6.28
CA ALA A 112 -8.96 -21.92 6.01
C ALA A 112 -8.69 -22.78 4.77
N SER A 113 -7.77 -22.37 3.88
CA SER A 113 -7.48 -23.09 2.64
C SER A 113 -6.49 -24.23 2.83
N ALA A 114 -6.66 -25.26 2.00
CA ALA A 114 -5.71 -26.35 1.86
C ALA A 114 -4.31 -25.84 1.49
N ALA A 115 -3.27 -26.53 1.97
CA ALA A 115 -1.90 -26.16 1.66
C ALA A 115 -1.58 -26.41 0.19
N ARG A 116 -0.89 -25.47 -0.46
CA ARG A 116 -0.37 -25.69 -1.82
C ARG A 116 0.69 -26.80 -1.77
N LYS A 117 0.59 -27.74 -2.70
CA LYS A 117 1.64 -28.74 -2.96
C LYS A 117 2.53 -28.24 -4.10
N ARG A 118 3.79 -28.71 -4.11
CA ARG A 118 4.68 -28.43 -5.23
C ARG A 118 4.07 -29.03 -6.49
N SER A 119 4.00 -28.23 -7.55
CA SER A 119 3.53 -28.63 -8.87
C SER A 119 4.57 -28.24 -9.91
N SER A 120 4.55 -28.88 -11.08
CA SER A 120 5.40 -28.49 -12.20
C SER A 120 4.87 -27.20 -12.82
N ARG A 121 5.73 -26.45 -13.52
CA ARG A 121 5.37 -25.21 -14.21
C ARG A 121 4.24 -25.39 -15.25
N PHE A 122 4.10 -26.59 -15.80
CA PHE A 122 3.12 -26.91 -16.84
C PHE A 122 1.87 -27.62 -16.30
N SER A 123 1.81 -27.86 -14.98
CA SER A 123 0.66 -28.52 -14.34
C SER A 123 -0.16 -27.51 -13.55
N ALA A 124 -1.46 -27.76 -13.44
CA ALA A 124 -2.33 -27.02 -12.53
C ALA A 124 -1.82 -27.12 -11.09
N GLN A 125 -2.01 -26.05 -10.32
CA GLN A 125 -1.60 -26.00 -8.93
C GLN A 125 -2.31 -27.08 -8.11
N GLN A 126 -1.53 -27.92 -7.43
CA GLN A 126 -2.06 -28.98 -6.56
C GLN A 126 -2.22 -28.50 -5.12
N TYR A 127 -3.17 -29.09 -4.40
CA TYR A 127 -3.45 -28.78 -2.99
C TYR A 127 -3.46 -30.05 -2.13
N SER A 128 -3.20 -29.90 -0.83
CA SER A 128 -3.41 -30.93 0.17
C SER A 128 -4.90 -31.15 0.44
N ASN A 129 -5.21 -32.16 1.25
CA ASN A 129 -6.53 -32.23 1.88
C ASN A 129 -6.72 -31.02 2.81
N GLN A 130 -7.99 -30.69 3.06
CA GLN A 130 -8.32 -29.65 4.03
C GLN A 130 -7.81 -30.04 5.42
N PRO A 131 -7.39 -29.06 6.24
CA PRO A 131 -6.91 -29.31 7.60
C PRO A 131 -8.07 -29.76 8.48
N ASP A 132 -8.05 -31.02 8.89
CA ASP A 132 -9.13 -31.60 9.70
C ASP A 132 -8.77 -31.57 11.20
N THR A 133 -7.54 -31.99 11.51
CA THR A 133 -7.02 -32.02 12.88
C THR A 133 -6.63 -30.63 13.39
N ASP A 134 -6.71 -30.43 14.71
CA ASP A 134 -6.29 -29.18 15.35
C ASP A 134 -4.81 -28.83 15.12
N SER A 135 -3.95 -29.85 15.00
CA SER A 135 -2.54 -29.66 14.64
C SER A 135 -2.40 -29.07 13.23
N GLN A 136 -3.12 -29.63 12.25
CA GLN A 136 -3.14 -29.13 10.88
C GLN A 136 -3.71 -27.70 10.81
N LYS A 137 -4.81 -27.42 11.53
CA LYS A 137 -5.40 -26.08 11.61
C LYS A 137 -4.41 -25.06 12.20
N ARG A 138 -3.69 -25.41 13.26
CA ARG A 138 -2.62 -24.56 13.84
C ARG A 138 -1.49 -24.31 12.85
N SER A 139 -1.03 -25.34 12.14
CA SER A 139 0.01 -25.20 11.10
C SER A 139 -0.41 -24.28 9.95
N ARG A 140 -1.68 -24.36 9.51
CA ARG A 140 -2.23 -23.44 8.51
C ARG A 140 -2.30 -22.00 9.01
N ARG A 141 -2.73 -21.76 10.24
CA ARG A 141 -2.69 -20.42 10.87
C ARG A 141 -1.28 -19.85 10.93
N ALA A 142 -0.28 -20.66 11.32
CA ALA A 142 1.12 -20.24 11.32
C ALA A 142 1.62 -19.88 9.91
N THR A 143 1.21 -20.63 8.88
CA THR A 143 1.54 -20.32 7.48
C THR A 143 0.88 -19.01 7.04
N ALA A 144 -0.40 -18.81 7.34
CA ALA A 144 -1.11 -17.57 7.03
C ALA A 144 -0.45 -16.35 7.71
N ASN A 145 -0.04 -16.49 8.98
CA ASN A 145 0.68 -15.45 9.72
C ASN A 145 2.02 -15.07 9.04
N ARG A 146 2.77 -16.06 8.52
CA ARG A 146 4.01 -15.79 7.77
C ARG A 146 3.74 -15.03 6.47
N ILE A 147 2.71 -15.42 5.72
CA ILE A 147 2.32 -14.73 4.47
C ILE A 147 1.86 -13.30 4.77
N LEU A 148 1.06 -13.10 5.83
CA LEU A 148 0.66 -11.77 6.30
C LEU A 148 1.87 -10.90 6.67
N THR A 149 2.89 -11.50 7.27
CA THR A 149 4.13 -10.79 7.62
C THR A 149 4.85 -10.27 6.38
N VAL A 150 4.90 -11.07 5.30
CA VAL A 150 5.48 -10.64 4.01
C VAL A 150 4.68 -9.48 3.40
N LEU A 151 3.34 -9.58 3.37
CA LEU A 151 2.50 -8.48 2.89
C LEU A 151 2.76 -7.19 3.68
N LYS A 152 2.77 -7.28 5.02
CA LYS A 152 3.04 -6.12 5.87
C LYS A 152 4.43 -5.55 5.64
N ALA A 153 5.45 -6.38 5.41
CA ALA A 153 6.80 -5.91 5.14
C ALA A 153 6.86 -5.08 3.84
N ILE A 154 6.17 -5.51 2.79
CA ILE A 154 6.04 -4.77 1.52
C ILE A 154 5.39 -3.41 1.77
N LEU A 155 4.22 -3.40 2.41
CA LEU A 155 3.45 -2.17 2.65
C LEU A 155 4.18 -1.21 3.60
N ASN A 156 4.83 -1.75 4.64
CA ASN A 156 5.66 -0.95 5.54
C ASN A 156 6.86 -0.34 4.83
N LYS A 157 7.51 -1.06 3.89
CA LYS A 157 8.61 -0.49 3.12
C LYS A 157 8.12 0.64 2.22
N ALA A 158 6.98 0.47 1.56
CA ALA A 158 6.37 1.54 0.77
C ALA A 158 6.02 2.77 1.62
N PHE A 159 5.53 2.57 2.84
CA PHE A 159 5.29 3.66 3.80
C PHE A 159 6.58 4.36 4.23
N GLN A 160 7.61 3.58 4.61
CA GLN A 160 8.90 4.12 5.06
C GLN A 160 9.62 4.92 3.98
N ASP A 161 9.42 4.56 2.72
CA ASP A 161 10.01 5.24 1.57
C ASP A 161 9.06 6.32 0.99
N GLU A 162 8.08 6.77 1.78
CA GLU A 162 7.15 7.88 1.46
C GLU A 162 6.33 7.68 0.17
N MET A 163 6.14 6.43 -0.28
CA MET A 163 5.33 6.12 -1.47
C MET A 163 3.82 6.20 -1.20
N ILE A 164 3.44 6.18 0.07
CA ILE A 164 2.07 6.25 0.58
C ILE A 164 2.08 6.93 1.95
N ASN A 165 0.94 7.48 2.36
CA ASN A 165 0.82 8.30 3.58
C ASN A 165 0.08 7.65 4.75
N ASP A 166 -0.52 6.46 4.59
CA ASP A 166 -1.31 5.80 5.63
C ASP A 166 -0.97 4.31 5.77
N ASP A 167 -0.61 3.88 6.99
CA ASP A 167 -0.31 2.49 7.34
C ASP A 167 -1.39 1.78 8.18
N LEU A 168 -2.45 2.51 8.55
CA LEU A 168 -3.50 2.01 9.44
C LEU A 168 -4.18 0.73 8.94
N PRO A 169 -4.47 0.56 7.62
CA PRO A 169 -5.24 -0.58 7.15
C PRO A 169 -4.62 -1.94 7.50
N TRP A 170 -3.30 -2.11 7.33
CA TRP A 170 -2.61 -3.36 7.66
C TRP A 170 -2.07 -3.41 9.08
N ARG A 171 -1.77 -2.26 9.69
CA ARG A 171 -1.33 -2.21 11.10
C ARG A 171 -2.36 -2.78 12.06
N ARG A 172 -3.66 -2.56 11.79
CA ARG A 172 -4.78 -3.07 12.58
C ARG A 172 -5.01 -4.58 12.45
N VAL A 173 -4.51 -5.21 11.39
CA VAL A 173 -4.70 -6.66 11.19
C VAL A 173 -3.79 -7.43 12.14
N LYS A 174 -4.35 -8.31 12.98
CA LYS A 174 -3.57 -9.15 13.89
C LYS A 174 -3.36 -10.56 13.31
N PRO A 175 -2.20 -11.19 13.59
CA PRO A 175 -2.04 -12.62 13.35
C PRO A 175 -3.03 -13.44 14.18
N PHE A 176 -3.22 -14.71 13.80
CA PHE A 176 -3.89 -15.72 14.60
C PHE A 176 -3.12 -16.06 15.87
#